data_AF-A0A2D8GBR7-F1
#
_entry.id   AF-A0A2D8GBR7-F1
#
_cell.length_a   1.000
_cell.length_b   1.000
_cell.length_c   1.000
_cell.angle_alpha   90.00
_cell.angle_beta   90.00
_cell.angle_gamma   90.00
#
_symmetry.space_group_name_H-M   'P 1'
#
loop_
_entity.id
_entity.type
_entity.pdbx_description
1 polymer ?
#
loop_
_entity_poly.entity_id
_entity_poly.type
_entity_poly.pdbx_seq_one_letter_code
_entity_poly.pdbx_strand_id
1 'polypeptide(L)'
;FCKKCFADADPVSEGFDSDRGYQNSADDNQIVNGLTGDEYAIGYFGFAYYEENANELSVAAIANNDTHGVQDAGNAVTPESSTVADGSYAPLSRYIYMNVNNDNWDLVRDFFEYGFSEEGMNHVAEVGYVPLPTDMLNEMKARIG
;
A
#
# COMPACT_ATOMS: atom_id res chain seq x y z
N PHE A 1 -18.26 20.75 -6.71
CA PHE A 1 -18.26 19.67 -7.72
C PHE A 1 -19.52 19.73 -8.58
N CYS A 2 -19.34 19.72 -9.91
CA CYS A 2 -20.41 19.83 -10.91
C CYS A 2 -21.28 18.57 -10.94
N LYS A 3 -22.56 18.67 -10.55
CA LYS A 3 -23.51 17.54 -10.47
C LYS A 3 -23.91 16.91 -11.82
N LYS A 4 -23.51 17.48 -12.96
CA LYS A 4 -23.98 17.05 -14.30
C LYS A 4 -22.88 16.81 -15.33
N CYS A 5 -21.62 16.91 -14.94
CA CYS A 5 -20.52 16.85 -15.90
C CYS A 5 -20.32 15.45 -16.54
N PHE A 6 -21.01 14.41 -16.05
CA PHE A 6 -20.90 13.03 -16.54
C PHE A 6 -22.26 12.39 -16.89
N ALA A 7 -23.35 13.15 -16.88
CA ALA A 7 -24.69 12.58 -17.12
C ALA A 7 -24.99 12.32 -18.61
N ASP A 8 -24.33 13.06 -19.50
CA ASP A 8 -24.60 13.04 -20.95
C ASP A 8 -23.36 12.60 -21.77
N ALA A 9 -22.27 12.20 -21.11
CA ALA A 9 -21.09 11.67 -21.78
C ALA A 9 -21.25 10.16 -21.96
N ASP A 10 -20.91 9.62 -23.14
CA ASP A 10 -20.74 8.18 -23.32
C ASP A 10 -19.87 7.66 -22.18
N PRO A 11 -20.24 6.55 -21.50
CA PRO A 11 -19.47 6.02 -20.40
C PRO A 11 -18.06 5.78 -20.91
N VAL A 12 -17.14 6.60 -20.41
CA VAL A 12 -15.73 6.43 -20.70
C VAL A 12 -15.41 5.02 -20.24
N SER A 13 -14.90 4.17 -21.14
CA SER A 13 -14.52 2.81 -20.79
C SER A 13 -13.67 2.86 -19.53
N GLU A 14 -14.18 2.26 -18.44
CA GLU A 14 -13.42 2.08 -17.20
C GLU A 14 -12.37 1.02 -17.47
N GLY A 15 -11.25 1.48 -18.01
CA GLY A 15 -10.15 0.66 -18.45
C GLY A 15 -8.87 1.47 -18.39
N PHE A 16 -7.77 0.74 -18.29
CA PHE A 16 -6.43 1.25 -18.37
C PHE A 16 -6.19 1.80 -19.78
N ASP A 17 -6.32 3.12 -19.92
CA ASP A 17 -6.25 3.81 -21.20
C ASP A 17 -4.87 4.44 -21.40
N SER A 18 -4.01 3.72 -22.12
CA SER A 18 -2.66 4.18 -22.45
C SER A 18 -2.65 5.43 -23.33
N ASP A 19 -3.70 5.67 -24.14
CA ASP A 19 -3.81 6.87 -24.98
C ASP A 19 -4.06 8.12 -24.11
N ARG A 20 -4.64 7.93 -22.92
CA ARG A 20 -4.79 8.97 -21.87
C ARG A 20 -3.61 9.01 -20.89
N GLY A 21 -2.49 8.37 -21.21
CA GLY A 21 -1.27 8.44 -20.42
C GLY A 21 -1.20 7.47 -19.25
N TYR A 22 -2.13 6.51 -19.14
CA TYR A 22 -1.99 5.45 -18.14
C TYR A 22 -0.78 4.57 -18.46
N GLN A 23 0.08 4.39 -17.45
CA GLN A 23 1.19 3.46 -17.48
C GLN A 23 1.16 2.65 -16.19
N ASN A 24 1.39 1.33 -16.30
CA ASN A 24 1.54 0.47 -15.14
C ASN A 24 2.80 -0.36 -15.24
N SER A 25 3.33 -0.69 -14.07
CA SER A 25 4.46 -1.58 -13.93
C SER A 25 4.25 -2.41 -12.67
N ALA A 26 4.70 -3.67 -12.72
CA ALA A 26 4.85 -4.49 -11.51
C ALA A 26 6.17 -4.18 -10.77
N ASP A 27 7.10 -3.46 -11.43
CA ASP A 27 8.33 -2.93 -10.86
C ASP A 27 8.09 -1.46 -10.47
N ASP A 28 8.02 -1.21 -9.16
CA ASP A 28 7.74 0.12 -8.59
C ASP A 28 8.85 1.14 -8.94
N ASN A 29 10.09 0.70 -9.23
CA ASN A 29 11.13 1.63 -9.71
C ASN A 29 10.77 2.27 -11.06
N GLN A 30 10.04 1.55 -11.92
CA GLN A 30 9.54 2.14 -13.17
C GLN A 30 8.46 3.20 -12.91
N ILE A 31 7.67 3.03 -11.85
CA ILE A 31 6.67 4.03 -11.43
C ILE A 31 7.39 5.29 -10.90
N VAL A 32 8.43 5.12 -10.08
CA VAL A 32 9.28 6.22 -9.61
C VAL A 32 9.93 6.98 -10.78
N ASN A 33 10.48 6.26 -11.76
CA ASN A 33 11.04 6.88 -12.98
C ASN A 33 9.97 7.65 -13.78
N GLY A 34 8.75 7.11 -13.86
CA GLY A 34 7.63 7.80 -14.50
C GLY A 34 7.28 9.10 -13.79
N LEU A 35 7.25 9.10 -12.45
CA LEU A 35 6.93 10.27 -11.63
C LEU A 35 8.01 11.35 -11.68
N THR A 36 9.28 10.95 -11.70
CA THR A 36 10.40 11.90 -11.81
C THR A 36 10.56 12.48 -13.22
N GLY A 37 10.08 11.77 -14.24
CA GLY A 37 10.13 12.20 -15.64
C GLY A 37 9.04 13.19 -16.07
N ASP A 38 7.96 13.33 -15.30
CA ASP A 38 6.82 14.21 -15.61
C ASP A 38 6.31 14.92 -14.35
N GLU A 39 6.49 16.25 -14.31
CA GLU A 39 6.08 17.12 -13.18
C GLU A 39 4.58 17.02 -12.84
N TYR A 40 3.74 16.59 -13.78
CA TYR A 40 2.30 16.47 -13.58
C TYR A 40 1.82 15.05 -13.30
N ALA A 41 2.74 14.07 -13.24
CA ALA A 41 2.38 12.69 -13.00
C ALA A 41 1.89 12.47 -11.56
N ILE A 42 0.93 11.55 -11.42
CA ILE A 42 0.42 11.07 -10.14
C ILE A 42 0.50 9.54 -10.19
N GLY A 43 1.04 8.94 -9.12
CA GLY A 43 1.24 7.50 -9.03
C GLY A 43 0.82 6.96 -7.67
N TYR A 44 0.52 5.68 -7.62
CA TYR A 44 0.29 4.92 -6.39
C TYR A 44 1.14 3.66 -6.46
N PHE A 45 1.94 3.40 -5.43
CA PHE A 45 2.92 2.31 -5.40
C PHE A 45 3.33 2.02 -3.94
N GLY A 46 4.20 1.03 -3.72
CA GLY A 46 4.62 0.61 -2.38
C GLY A 46 5.32 1.71 -1.57
N PHE A 47 4.99 1.82 -0.29
CA PHE A 47 5.56 2.82 0.64
C PHE A 47 7.10 2.78 0.70
N ALA A 48 7.71 1.58 0.70
CA ALA A 48 9.16 1.38 0.71
C ALA A 48 9.88 2.23 -0.36
N TYR A 49 9.37 2.18 -1.59
CA TYR A 49 9.95 2.91 -2.71
C TYR A 49 9.76 4.42 -2.60
N TYR A 50 8.68 4.87 -1.95
CA TYR A 50 8.54 6.29 -1.64
C TYR A 50 9.55 6.71 -0.57
N GLU A 51 9.71 5.93 0.50
CA GLU A 51 10.65 6.23 1.58
C GLU A 51 12.09 6.36 1.07
N GLU A 52 12.52 5.46 0.16
CA GLU A 52 13.82 5.51 -0.51
C GLU A 52 14.01 6.75 -1.40
N ASN A 53 12.92 7.31 -1.94
CA ASN A 53 12.94 8.43 -2.89
C ASN A 53 12.27 9.70 -2.32
N ALA A 54 12.13 9.80 -0.99
CA ALA A 54 11.40 10.88 -0.32
C ALA A 54 12.07 12.25 -0.47
N ASN A 55 13.34 12.28 -0.92
CA ASN A 55 14.05 13.50 -1.28
C ASN A 55 13.66 14.05 -2.68
N GLU A 56 13.05 13.23 -3.54
CA GLU A 56 12.66 13.59 -4.90
C GLU A 56 11.15 13.66 -5.08
N LEU A 57 10.42 12.80 -4.37
CA LEU A 57 8.97 12.66 -4.50
C LEU A 57 8.22 13.44 -3.43
N SER A 58 7.04 13.95 -3.80
CA SER A 58 6.07 14.52 -2.86
C SER A 58 4.94 13.53 -2.61
N VAL A 59 4.40 13.51 -1.38
CA VAL A 59 3.31 12.61 -1.01
C VAL A 59 2.01 13.34 -0.73
N ALA A 60 0.89 12.73 -1.12
CA ALA A 60 -0.44 13.20 -0.79
C ALA A 60 -0.92 12.60 0.54
N ALA A 61 -1.40 13.45 1.44
CA ALA A 61 -2.12 12.99 2.64
C ALA A 61 -3.48 12.40 2.23
N ILE A 62 -3.91 11.32 2.89
CA ILE A 62 -5.14 10.61 2.59
C ILE A 62 -6.09 10.71 3.79
N ALA A 63 -7.34 11.08 3.52
CA ALA A 63 -8.39 11.04 4.52
C ALA A 63 -9.01 9.63 4.55
N ASN A 64 -9.29 9.12 5.75
CA ASN A 64 -9.98 7.85 5.93
C ASN A 64 -11.49 8.01 5.62
N ASN A 65 -11.81 8.17 4.33
CA ASN A 65 -13.17 8.32 3.83
C ASN A 65 -13.25 7.84 2.38
N ASP A 66 -14.11 6.85 2.12
CA ASP A 66 -14.24 6.24 0.80
C ASP A 66 -15.04 7.08 -0.21
N THR A 67 -15.65 8.20 0.23
CA THR A 67 -16.63 8.96 -0.56
C THR A 67 -16.31 10.44 -0.70
N HIS A 68 -15.35 10.97 0.07
CA HIS A 68 -15.03 12.40 0.13
C HIS A 68 -13.52 12.62 0.12
N GLY A 69 -13.08 13.67 -0.57
CA GLY A 69 -11.67 14.07 -0.58
C GLY A 69 -11.24 14.76 0.73
N VAL A 70 -9.93 14.99 0.86
CA VAL A 70 -9.29 15.58 2.05
C VAL A 70 -9.96 16.90 2.50
N GLN A 71 -10.40 17.73 1.55
CA GLN A 71 -11.04 19.02 1.85
C GLN A 71 -12.39 18.88 2.55
N ASP A 72 -13.13 17.81 2.25
CA ASP A 72 -14.49 17.58 2.76
C ASP A 72 -14.48 16.67 4.01
N ALA A 73 -13.56 15.68 4.04
CA ALA A 73 -13.46 14.70 5.12
C ALA A 73 -12.60 15.18 6.30
N GLY A 74 -11.57 16.01 6.05
CA GLY A 74 -10.57 16.40 7.04
C GLY A 74 -9.70 15.23 7.54
N ASN A 75 -8.88 15.49 8.55
CA ASN A 75 -8.02 14.50 9.24
C ASN A 75 -7.20 13.60 8.30
N ALA A 76 -6.65 14.19 7.23
CA ALA A 76 -5.80 13.44 6.34
C ALA A 76 -4.46 13.10 7.00
N VAL A 77 -3.99 11.88 6.75
CA VAL A 77 -2.76 11.33 7.32
C VAL A 77 -1.77 11.10 6.18
N THR A 78 -0.50 11.43 6.39
CA THR A 78 0.60 11.11 5.48
C THR A 78 1.14 9.71 5.77
N PRO A 79 1.65 8.99 4.76
CA PRO A 79 2.28 7.70 5.01
C PRO A 79 3.65 7.92 5.64
N GLU A 80 3.86 7.25 6.77
CA GLU A 80 5.11 7.14 7.50
C GLU A 80 5.16 5.73 8.09
N SER A 81 6.36 5.24 8.43
CA SER A 81 6.52 3.93 9.04
C SER A 81 5.60 3.74 10.27
N SER A 82 5.40 4.79 11.08
CA SER A 82 4.50 4.78 12.25
C SER A 82 3.01 4.73 11.87
N THR A 83 2.57 5.55 10.92
CA THR A 83 1.15 5.66 10.52
C THR A 83 0.69 4.44 9.70
N VAL A 84 1.63 3.77 9.04
CA VAL A 84 1.39 2.46 8.40
C VAL A 84 1.34 1.35 9.45
N ALA A 85 2.26 1.34 10.42
CA ALA A 85 2.32 0.32 11.48
C ALA A 85 1.07 0.30 12.37
N ASP A 86 0.57 1.48 12.76
CA ASP A 86 -0.59 1.62 13.64
C ASP A 86 -1.93 1.61 12.89
N GLY A 87 -1.89 1.59 11.55
CA GLY A 87 -3.06 1.56 10.67
C GLY A 87 -3.80 2.89 10.54
N SER A 88 -3.26 4.00 11.05
CA SER A 88 -3.87 5.33 10.92
C SER A 88 -3.81 5.89 9.50
N TYR A 89 -2.86 5.45 8.68
CA TYR A 89 -2.84 5.75 7.24
C TYR A 89 -3.83 4.86 6.47
N ALA A 90 -5.12 5.12 6.67
CA ALA A 90 -6.23 4.38 6.05
C ALA A 90 -6.87 5.18 4.90
N PRO A 91 -7.42 4.49 3.87
CA PRO A 91 -7.57 3.03 3.74
C PRO A 91 -6.40 2.32 3.03
N LEU A 92 -5.28 3.01 2.79
CA LEU A 92 -4.19 2.47 1.95
C LEU A 92 -3.18 1.59 2.69
N SER A 93 -3.09 1.68 4.01
CA SER A 93 -2.35 0.69 4.82
C SER A 93 -3.08 -0.65 4.78
N ARG A 94 -2.35 -1.71 4.44
CA ARG A 94 -2.90 -3.05 4.32
C ARG A 94 -1.94 -4.10 4.85
N TYR A 95 -2.50 -5.12 5.48
CA TYR A 95 -1.75 -6.32 5.82
C TYR A 95 -1.45 -7.14 4.56
N ILE A 96 -0.28 -7.73 4.51
CA ILE A 96 0.05 -8.76 3.52
C ILE A 96 -0.40 -10.09 4.09
N TYR A 97 -1.32 -10.75 3.39
CA TYR A 97 -1.85 -12.03 3.80
C TYR A 97 -1.06 -13.16 3.15
N MET A 98 -0.65 -14.14 3.96
CA MET A 98 -0.11 -15.40 3.48
C MET A 98 -1.25 -16.43 3.45
N ASN A 99 -1.62 -16.88 2.26
CA ASN A 99 -2.69 -17.87 2.08
C ASN A 99 -2.11 -19.26 1.96
N VAL A 100 -2.57 -20.19 2.80
CA VAL A 100 -2.09 -21.56 2.88
C VAL A 100 -3.24 -22.53 2.63
N ASN A 101 -2.96 -23.61 1.91
CA ASN A 101 -3.86 -24.77 1.92
C ASN A 101 -3.66 -25.53 3.24
N ASN A 102 -4.70 -25.59 4.07
CA ASN A 102 -4.66 -26.25 5.37
C ASN A 102 -4.23 -27.72 5.31
N ASP A 103 -4.49 -28.43 4.19
CA ASP A 103 -4.05 -29.82 4.00
C ASP A 103 -2.52 -29.96 3.95
N ASN A 104 -1.80 -28.86 3.74
CA ASN A 104 -0.34 -28.80 3.64
C ASN A 104 0.29 -28.04 4.83
N TRP A 105 -0.43 -27.83 5.93
CA TRP A 105 0.03 -27.01 7.06
C TRP A 105 1.41 -27.44 7.59
N ASP A 106 1.62 -28.75 7.76
CA ASP A 106 2.88 -29.31 8.28
C ASP A 106 4.10 -28.99 7.41
N LEU A 107 3.91 -28.73 6.11
CA LEU A 107 5.00 -28.38 5.19
C LEU A 107 5.45 -26.92 5.31
N VAL A 108 4.57 -26.04 5.77
CA VAL A 108 4.81 -24.59 5.80
C VAL A 108 4.95 -24.03 7.21
N ARG A 109 4.58 -24.79 8.25
CA ARG A 109 4.60 -24.31 9.64
C ARG A 109 5.93 -23.66 10.02
N ASP A 110 7.05 -24.34 9.77
CA ASP A 110 8.39 -23.85 10.11
C ASP A 110 8.73 -22.53 9.39
N PHE A 111 8.23 -22.34 8.16
CA PHE A 111 8.38 -21.07 7.43
C PHE A 111 7.60 -19.93 8.09
N PHE A 112 6.39 -20.20 8.59
CA PHE A 112 5.60 -19.21 9.33
C PHE A 112 6.22 -18.89 10.71
N GLU A 113 6.75 -19.90 11.41
CA GLU A 113 7.49 -19.70 12.66
C GLU A 113 8.72 -18.81 12.45
N TYR A 114 9.50 -19.07 11.39
CA TYR A 114 10.60 -18.21 10.98
C TYR A 114 10.12 -16.82 10.60
N GLY A 115 9.09 -16.71 9.75
CA GLY A 115 8.57 -15.43 9.27
C GLY A 115 8.14 -14.51 10.41
N PHE A 116 7.53 -15.05 11.47
CA PHE A 116 7.15 -14.28 12.66
C PHE A 116 8.22 -14.24 13.76
N SER A 117 9.39 -14.85 13.56
CA SER A 117 10.52 -14.70 14.49
C SER A 117 11.06 -13.27 14.48
N GLU A 118 11.92 -12.95 15.44
CA GLU A 118 12.62 -11.66 15.45
C GLU A 118 13.47 -11.47 14.19
N GLU A 119 14.18 -12.51 13.76
CA GLU A 119 14.98 -12.51 12.54
C GLU A 119 14.11 -12.30 11.29
N GLY A 120 12.97 -12.99 11.20
CA GLY A 120 12.03 -12.81 10.09
C GLY A 120 11.47 -11.39 10.01
N MET A 121 11.08 -10.81 11.15
CA MET A 121 10.61 -9.42 11.21
C MET A 121 11.71 -8.40 10.89
N ASN A 122 12.97 -8.68 11.23
CA ASN A 122 14.10 -7.85 10.83
C ASN A 122 14.28 -7.87 9.31
N HIS A 123 14.19 -9.03 8.66
CA HIS A 123 14.26 -9.12 7.20
C HIS A 123 13.10 -8.40 6.51
N VAL A 124 11.89 -8.43 7.08
CA VAL A 124 10.74 -7.66 6.58
C VAL A 124 11.06 -6.16 6.56
N ALA A 125 11.68 -5.63 7.62
CA ALA A 125 12.12 -4.24 7.67
C ALA A 125 13.24 -3.94 6.67
N GLU A 126 14.21 -4.85 6.50
CA GLU A 126 15.33 -4.68 5.56
C GLU A 126 14.88 -4.51 4.11
N VAL A 127 13.76 -5.13 3.72
CA VAL A 127 13.20 -5.00 2.37
C VAL A 127 12.13 -3.90 2.25
N GLY A 128 12.01 -3.05 3.28
CA GLY A 128 11.17 -1.85 3.27
C GLY A 128 9.70 -2.06 3.66
N TYR A 129 9.32 -3.25 4.13
CA TYR A 129 8.00 -3.47 4.69
C TYR A 129 7.98 -3.13 6.19
N VAL A 130 6.81 -2.71 6.67
CA VAL A 130 6.61 -2.39 8.08
C VAL A 130 6.35 -3.68 8.86
N PRO A 131 7.19 -4.02 9.87
CA PRO A 131 6.97 -5.21 10.69
C PRO A 131 5.64 -5.16 11.45
N LEU A 132 5.09 -6.34 11.76
CA LEU A 132 3.84 -6.42 12.51
C LEU A 132 4.01 -5.85 13.93
N PRO A 133 3.02 -5.09 14.46
CA PRO A 133 3.01 -4.71 15.86
C PRO A 133 3.05 -5.94 16.78
N THR A 134 3.70 -5.82 17.94
CA THR A 134 3.93 -6.93 18.89
C THR A 134 2.65 -7.71 19.22
N ASP A 135 1.54 -7.03 19.48
CA ASP A 135 0.27 -7.69 19.82
C ASP A 135 -0.27 -8.55 18.67
N MET A 136 -0.17 -8.04 17.43
CA MET A 136 -0.56 -8.77 16.24
C MET A 136 0.39 -9.94 15.96
N LEU A 137 1.70 -9.74 16.16
CA LEU A 137 2.69 -10.81 16.01
C LEU A 137 2.41 -11.97 16.97
N ASN A 138 2.09 -11.65 18.22
CA ASN A 138 1.70 -12.64 19.23
C ASN A 138 0.41 -13.37 18.84
N GLU A 139 -0.59 -12.64 18.33
CA GLU A 139 -1.82 -13.23 17.81
C GLU A 139 -1.54 -14.19 16.64
N MET A 140 -0.69 -13.79 15.68
CA MET A 140 -0.35 -14.63 14.54
C MET A 140 0.41 -15.89 14.96
N LYS A 141 1.36 -15.77 15.89
CA LYS A 141 2.07 -16.93 16.47
C LYS A 141 1.12 -17.91 17.15
N ALA A 142 0.13 -17.41 17.89
CA ALA A 142 -0.86 -18.27 18.55
C ALA A 142 -1.74 -19.05 17.55
N ARG A 143 -1.83 -18.63 16.29
CA ARG A 143 -2.59 -19.31 15.24
C ARG A 143 -1.81 -20.43 14.55
N ILE A 144 -0.49 -20.55 14.77
CA ILE A 144 0.37 -21.51 14.06
C ILE A 144 0.13 -22.97 14.52
N GLY A 145 -0.56 -23.16 15.64
CA GLY A 145 -0.90 -24.49 16.19
C GLY A 145 0.07 -24.93 17.26
#